data_AF-A0A2K8YST0-F1
#
_entry.id   AF-A0A2K8YST0-F1
#
_cell.length_a   1.000
_cell.length_b   1.000
_cell.length_c   1.000
_cell.angle_alpha   90.00
_cell.angle_beta   90.00
_cell.angle_gamma   90.00
#
_symmetry.space_group_name_H-M   'P 1'
#
loop_
_entity.id
_entity.type
_entity.pdbx_description
1 polymer ?
#
loop_
_entity_poly.entity_id
_entity_poly.type
_entity_poly.pdbx_seq_one_letter_code
_entity_poly.pdbx_strand_id
1 'polypeptide(L)' 'MWSTTHFPAAMRSLNPSTRAKAIEIANQLLEQGQIDNQKAVAISVDEARRWARKASSEQAWVQARTFA' A
#
# COMPACT_ATOMS: atom_id res chain seq x y z
N MET A 1 -4.81 1.50 15.59
CA MET A 1 -4.70 0.80 14.30
C MET A 1 -5.60 1.50 13.28
N TRP A 2 -5.20 1.55 12.01
CA TRP A 2 -5.94 2.21 10.94
C TRP A 2 -6.89 1.26 10.23
N SER A 3 -7.95 1.81 9.64
CA SER A 3 -8.98 1.07 8.90
C SER A 3 -9.29 1.75 7.57
N THR A 4 -10.09 1.09 6.72
CA THR A 4 -10.52 1.65 5.43
C THR A 4 -11.39 2.89 5.55
N THR A 5 -11.97 3.14 6.72
CA THR A 5 -12.79 4.33 7.03
C THR A 5 -12.03 5.36 7.88
N HIS A 6 -11.01 4.93 8.63
CA HIS A 6 -10.22 5.78 9.51
C HIS A 6 -8.72 5.59 9.25
N PHE A 7 -8.18 6.43 8.37
CA PHE A 7 -6.79 6.39 7.92
C PHE A 7 -6.16 7.79 7.82
N PRO A 8 -4.82 7.90 7.83
CA PRO A 8 -4.11 9.17 7.74
C PRO A 8 -4.34 9.90 6.42
N ALA A 9 -4.33 11.24 6.44
CA ALA A 9 -4.53 12.07 5.25
C ALA A 9 -3.56 11.73 4.10
N ALA A 10 -2.33 11.30 4.41
CA ALA A 10 -1.33 10.87 3.42
C ALA A 10 -1.79 9.69 2.54
N MET A 11 -2.70 8.84 3.02
CA MET A 11 -3.24 7.71 2.25
C MET A 11 -4.45 8.09 1.39
N ARG A 12 -5.00 9.31 1.54
CA ARG A 12 -6.21 9.76 0.84
C ARG A 12 -6.01 9.87 -0.68
N SER A 13 -4.79 10.21 -1.12
CA SER A 13 -4.46 10.32 -2.55
C SER A 13 -4.23 8.96 -3.24
N LEU A 14 -4.23 7.86 -2.51
CA LEU A 14 -4.00 6.52 -3.06
C LEU A 14 -5.30 5.95 -3.65
N ASN A 15 -5.18 5.12 -4.69
CA ASN A 15 -6.34 4.34 -5.17
C ASN A 15 -6.79 3.33 -4.08
N PRO A 16 -8.04 2.82 -4.13
CA PRO A 16 -8.59 1.98 -3.06
C PRO A 16 -7.73 0.75 -2.72
N SER A 17 -7.25 0.02 -3.73
CA SER A 17 -6.44 -1.19 -3.54
C SER A 17 -5.08 -0.88 -2.91
N THR A 18 -4.41 0.20 -3.36
CA THR A 18 -3.13 0.66 -2.83
C THR A 18 -3.29 1.19 -1.40
N ARG A 19 -4.40 1.89 -1.11
CA ARG A 19 -4.72 2.36 0.23
C ARG A 19 -4.95 1.20 1.20
N ALA A 20 -5.69 0.17 0.78
CA ALA A 20 -5.89 -1.04 1.59
C ALA A 20 -4.54 -1.68 1.92
N LYS A 21 -3.63 -1.79 0.94
CA LYS A 21 -2.29 -2.31 1.17
C LYS A 21 -1.44 -1.45 2.11
N ALA A 22 -1.54 -0.12 2.00
CA ALA A 22 -0.86 0.79 2.92
C ALA A 22 -1.37 0.63 4.36
N ILE A 23 -2.69 0.47 4.56
CA ILE A 23 -3.29 0.25 5.89
C ILE A 23 -2.78 -1.06 6.50
N GLU A 24 -2.70 -2.14 5.72
CA GLU A 24 -2.18 -3.44 6.15
C GLU A 24 -0.74 -3.32 6.65
N ILE A 25 0.16 -2.76 5.82
CA ILE A 25 1.58 -2.61 6.14
C ILE A 25 1.78 -1.71 7.36
N ALA A 26 1.05 -0.60 7.41
CA ALA A 26 1.09 0.29 8.55
C ALA A 26 0.70 -0.39 9.87
N ASN A 27 -0.38 -1.16 9.87
CA ASN A 27 -0.83 -1.86 11.07
C ASN A 27 0.21 -2.88 11.52
N GLN A 28 0.82 -3.63 10.60
CA GLN A 28 1.93 -4.55 10.93
C GLN A 28 3.12 -3.81 11.55
N LEU A 29 3.50 -2.66 11.00
CA LEU A 29 4.61 -1.86 11.54
C LEU A 29 4.32 -1.33 12.95
N LEU A 30 3.07 -0.94 13.22
CA LEU A 30 2.65 -0.48 14.54
C LEU A 30 2.55 -1.63 15.55
N GLU A 31 2.10 -2.82 15.14
CA GLU A 31 2.08 -4.03 15.97
C GLU A 31 3.49 -4.45 16.40
N GLN A 32 4.49 -4.27 15.52
CA GLN A 32 5.88 -4.51 15.85
C GLN A 32 6.44 -3.51 16.89
N GLY A 33 5.76 -2.39 17.11
CA GLY A 33 6.04 -1.44 18.21
C GLY A 33 7.37 -0.69 18.10
N GLN A 34 8.09 -0.79 16.98
CA GLN A 34 9.45 -0.26 16.84
C GLN A 34 9.53 1.13 16.23
N ILE A 35 8.42 1.66 15.69
CA ILE A 35 8.44 2.92 14.94
C ILE A 35 7.25 3.83 15.26
N ASP A 36 7.51 5.14 15.16
CA ASP A 36 6.52 6.19 15.35
C ASP A 36 5.40 6.13 14.30
N ASN A 37 4.19 6.58 14.68
CA ASN A 37 3.04 6.64 13.77
C ASN A 37 3.36 7.34 12.45
N GLN A 38 4.02 8.51 12.47
CA GLN A 38 4.37 9.23 11.24
C GLN A 38 5.33 8.45 10.34
N LYS A 39 6.30 7.71 10.92
CA LYS A 39 7.22 6.86 10.15
C LYS A 39 6.47 5.67 9.55
N ALA A 40 5.59 5.03 10.33
CA ALA A 40 4.73 3.95 9.83
C ALA A 40 3.87 4.40 8.65
N VAL A 41 3.29 5.61 8.69
CA VAL A 41 2.56 6.18 7.54
C VAL A 41 3.45 6.34 6.31
N ALA A 42 4.64 6.94 6.47
CA ALA A 42 5.51 7.20 5.33
C ALA A 42 5.98 5.89 4.66
N ILE A 43 6.44 4.92 5.46
CA ILE A 43 6.93 3.63 4.98
C ILE A 43 5.81 2.85 4.29
N SER A 44 4.64 2.77 4.91
CA SER A 44 3.50 2.03 4.35
C SER A 44 3.00 2.60 3.03
N VAL A 45 2.99 3.93 2.88
CA VAL A 45 2.61 4.59 1.62
C VAL A 45 3.62 4.29 0.51
N ASP A 46 4.92 4.36 0.79
CA ASP A 46 5.94 4.05 -0.21
C ASP A 46 5.90 2.58 -0.65
N GLU A 47 5.82 1.66 0.31
CA GLU A 47 5.77 0.22 0.05
C GLU A 47 4.50 -0.15 -0.74
N ALA A 48 3.35 0.41 -0.39
CA ALA A 48 2.11 0.20 -1.12
C ALA A 48 2.20 0.71 -2.56
N ARG A 49 2.82 1.87 -2.80
CA ARG A 49 3.06 2.39 -4.16
C ARG A 49 3.97 1.48 -4.96
N ARG A 50 5.03 0.93 -4.33
CA ARG A 50 5.91 -0.07 -4.97
C ARG A 50 5.15 -1.33 -5.35
N TRP A 51 4.33 -1.85 -4.44
CA TRP A 51 3.45 -3.00 -4.70
C TRP A 51 2.51 -2.74 -5.87
N ALA A 52 1.83 -1.59 -5.91
CA ALA A 52 0.91 -1.23 -6.98
C ALA A 52 1.59 -1.16 -8.35
N ARG A 53 2.80 -0.58 -8.43
CA ARG A 53 3.59 -0.54 -9.68
C ARG A 53 3.95 -1.93 -10.18
N LYS A 54 4.35 -2.85 -9.28
CA LYS A 54 4.64 -4.24 -9.64
C LYS A 54 3.39 -4.97 -10.13
N ALA A 55 2.27 -4.80 -9.44
CA ALA A 55 0.99 -5.39 -9.84
C ALA A 55 0.55 -4.92 -11.24
N SER A 56 0.69 -3.63 -11.56
CA SER A 56 0.40 -3.12 -12.91
C SER A 56 1.38 -3.66 -13.96
N SER A 57 2.67 -3.79 -13.63
CA SER A 57 3.67 -4.36 -14.53
C SER A 57 3.39 -5.84 -14.82
N GLU A 58 3.01 -6.61 -13.81
CA GLU A 58 2.70 -8.04 -13.93
C GLU A 58 1.39 -8.26 -14.70
N GLN A 59 0.37 -7.43 -14.46
CA GLN A 59 -0.86 -7.41 -15.25
C GLN A 59 -0.59 -7.08 -16.72
N ALA A 60 0.28 -6.10 -17.00
CA ALA A 60 0.68 -5.76 -18.37
C ALA A 60 1.41 -6.93 -19.05
N TRP A 61 2.25 -7.66 -18.32
CA TRP A 61 3.01 -8.79 -18.84
C TRP A 61 2.14 -10.03 -19.11
N VAL A 62 1.20 -10.34 -18.21
CA VAL A 62 0.22 -11.42 -18.42
C VAL A 62 -0.69 -11.12 -19.61
N GLN A 63 -1.19 -9.89 -19.74
CA GLN A 63 -2.02 -9.48 -20.89
C GLN A 63 -1.26 -9.64 -22.21
N ALA A 64 -0.02 -9.15 -22.30
CA ALA A 64 0.79 -9.27 -23.52
C ALA A 64 1.07 -10.72 -23.95
N ARG A 65 1.12 -11.65 -22.99
CA ARG A 65 1.41 -13.07 -23.23
C ARG A 65 0.16 -13.93 -23.48
N THR A 66 -1.04 -13.40 -23.20
CA THR A 66 -2.31 -14.11 -23.40
C THR A 66 -2.85 -13.92 -24.82
N PHE A 67 -2.37 -12.89 -25.54
CA PHE A 67 -2.79 -12.57 -26.91
C PHE A 67 -1.72 -12.89 -27.98
N ALA A 68 -0.71 -13.70 -27.65
CA ALA A 68 0.33 -14.17 -28.57
C ALA A 68 0.22 -15.69 -28.76
#